data_AF-A0A536S0Z7-F1
#
_entry.id   AF-A0A536S0Z7-F1
#
_cell.length_a   1.000
_cell.length_b   1.000
_cell.length_c   1.000
_cell.angle_alpha   90.00
_cell.angle_beta   90.00
_cell.angle_gamma   90.00
#
_symmetry.space_group_name_H-M   'P 1'
#
loop_
_entity.id
_entity.type
_entity.pdbx_description
1 polymer ?
#
loop_
_entity_poly.entity_id
_entity_poly.type
_entity_poly.pdbx_seq_one_letter_code
_entity_poly.pdbx_strand_id
1 'polypeptide(L)'
;MLATLLDRSDGTELPLPASLRDRYGGDLRFPRDRVHVFANFVSSIDGVVSFALPGKTQASFISKGEPADRFVLGLLRAAADAVVVGAGTLREERGGMWTPEQPFPDAAGGFAELRRAMHASERPLMVVVSASGDLDLKTPALAEGAPVVILTTRAGAKRLAGAPTHLRIRALERTTAAEILKATVDETGGKLILTEGGPTLLGHFLRERSLDDLFLTIAPRIVGRDATARRLALV
;
A
#
# COMPACT_ATOMS: atom_id res chain seq x y z
N MET A 1 4.74 20.98 -7.01
CA MET A 1 3.48 20.85 -7.78
C MET A 1 3.48 19.45 -8.39
N LEU A 2 2.41 18.67 -8.22
CA LEU A 2 2.30 17.35 -8.87
C LEU A 2 2.20 17.56 -10.38
N ALA A 3 3.00 16.83 -11.15
CA ALA A 3 2.96 16.87 -12.61
C ALA A 3 2.74 15.45 -13.14
N THR A 4 1.56 15.20 -13.68
CA THR A 4 1.21 13.90 -14.26
C THR A 4 1.90 13.74 -15.61
N LEU A 5 2.80 12.78 -15.72
CA LEU A 5 3.53 12.48 -16.96
C LEU A 5 2.68 11.67 -17.94
N LEU A 6 1.94 10.70 -17.41
CA LEU A 6 1.04 9.83 -18.15
C LEU A 6 -0.07 9.38 -17.21
N ASP A 7 -1.31 9.46 -17.68
CA ASP A 7 -2.47 8.87 -17.02
C ASP A 7 -3.27 8.10 -18.07
N ARG A 8 -3.60 6.87 -17.75
CA ARG A 8 -4.45 5.99 -18.56
C ARG A 8 -5.55 5.35 -17.72
N SER A 9 -5.79 5.88 -16.53
CA SER A 9 -6.85 5.39 -15.64
C SER A 9 -8.20 5.55 -16.32
N ASP A 10 -8.99 4.49 -16.24
CA ASP A 10 -10.33 4.40 -16.80
C ASP A 10 -11.36 4.13 -15.69
N GLY A 11 -12.62 3.95 -16.09
CA GLY A 11 -13.70 3.61 -15.17
C GLY A 11 -14.39 4.84 -14.57
N THR A 12 -14.89 4.67 -13.35
CA THR A 12 -15.80 5.62 -12.70
C THR A 12 -15.02 6.67 -11.93
N GLU A 13 -15.36 7.94 -12.15
CA GLU A 13 -14.87 9.06 -11.35
C GLU A 13 -15.16 8.85 -9.86
N LEU A 14 -14.11 9.00 -9.04
CA LEU A 14 -14.31 9.11 -7.61
C LEU A 14 -14.91 10.48 -7.26
N PRO A 15 -15.76 10.55 -6.23
CA PRO A 15 -16.35 11.80 -5.76
C PRO A 15 -15.32 12.61 -4.96
N LEU A 16 -14.23 13.05 -5.62
CA LEU A 16 -13.19 13.85 -5.00
C LEU A 16 -13.74 15.21 -4.56
N PRO A 17 -13.58 15.60 -3.27
CA PRO A 17 -13.75 16.98 -2.83
C PRO A 17 -12.86 17.93 -3.65
N ALA A 18 -13.31 19.16 -3.85
CA ALA A 18 -12.58 20.16 -4.66
C ALA A 18 -11.12 20.32 -4.20
N SER A 19 -10.88 20.35 -2.89
CA SER A 19 -9.55 20.46 -2.29
C SER A 19 -8.59 19.32 -2.70
N LEU A 20 -9.09 18.09 -2.84
CA LEU A 20 -8.29 16.95 -3.30
C LEU A 20 -8.13 16.98 -4.82
N ARG A 21 -9.20 17.32 -5.55
CA ARG A 21 -9.20 17.41 -7.03
C ARG A 21 -8.19 18.44 -7.52
N ASP A 22 -8.21 19.64 -6.95
CA ASP A 22 -7.30 20.73 -7.30
C ASP A 22 -5.84 20.38 -7.02
N ARG A 23 -5.58 19.69 -5.90
CA ARG A 23 -4.23 19.28 -5.52
C ARG A 23 -3.72 18.09 -6.35
N TYR A 24 -4.59 17.17 -6.71
CA TYR A 24 -4.27 16.05 -7.61
C TYR A 24 -4.07 16.52 -9.06
N GLY A 25 -4.70 17.64 -9.44
CA GLY A 25 -4.63 18.20 -10.79
C GLY A 25 -5.68 17.60 -11.73
N GLY A 26 -6.79 17.11 -11.18
CA GLY A 26 -7.86 16.48 -11.94
C GLY A 26 -8.59 15.42 -11.12
N ASP A 27 -9.19 14.50 -11.82
CA ASP A 27 -10.04 13.47 -11.25
C ASP A 27 -9.30 12.13 -11.14
N LEU A 28 -9.65 11.32 -10.15
CA LEU A 28 -9.18 9.94 -10.02
C LEU A 28 -10.29 8.97 -10.44
N ARG A 29 -9.98 7.98 -11.28
CA ARG A 29 -10.95 7.00 -11.80
C ARG A 29 -10.54 5.58 -11.44
N PHE A 30 -11.54 4.75 -11.10
CA PHE A 30 -11.36 3.31 -10.96
C PHE A 30 -12.58 2.56 -11.50
N PRO A 31 -12.41 1.39 -12.15
CA PRO A 31 -13.47 0.42 -12.36
C PRO A 31 -14.13 0.00 -11.03
N ARG A 32 -15.46 -0.15 -11.00
CA ARG A 32 -16.23 -0.53 -9.78
C ARG A 32 -17.01 -1.84 -9.92
N ASP A 33 -17.10 -2.38 -11.13
CA ASP A 33 -17.79 -3.63 -11.45
C ASP A 33 -16.95 -4.86 -11.08
N ARG A 34 -15.63 -4.77 -11.13
CA ARG A 34 -14.67 -5.82 -10.80
C ARG A 34 -13.72 -5.45 -9.66
N VAL A 35 -13.00 -6.43 -9.12
CA VAL A 35 -11.85 -6.18 -8.24
C VAL A 35 -10.79 -5.45 -9.05
N HIS A 36 -10.32 -4.32 -8.53
CA HIS A 36 -9.31 -3.48 -9.15
C HIS A 36 -8.12 -3.33 -8.21
N VAL A 37 -6.95 -3.73 -8.68
CA VAL A 37 -5.74 -3.80 -7.88
C VAL A 37 -4.75 -2.77 -8.39
N PHE A 38 -4.37 -1.84 -7.52
CA PHE A 38 -3.44 -0.77 -7.87
C PHE A 38 -2.29 -0.71 -6.88
N ALA A 39 -1.11 -0.33 -7.36
CA ALA A 39 0.09 -0.21 -6.55
C ALA A 39 0.54 1.25 -6.51
N ASN A 40 1.12 1.66 -5.39
CA ASN A 40 1.82 2.94 -5.27
C ASN A 40 3.31 2.71 -5.02
N PHE A 41 4.16 3.26 -5.87
CA PHE A 41 5.61 3.09 -5.79
C PHE A 41 6.35 4.39 -6.08
N VAL A 42 7.55 4.49 -5.53
CA VAL A 42 8.52 5.51 -5.90
C VAL A 42 9.80 4.83 -6.37
N SER A 43 10.39 5.34 -7.46
CA SER A 43 11.70 4.90 -7.94
C SER A 43 12.61 6.08 -8.25
N SER A 44 13.92 5.85 -8.20
CA SER A 44 14.88 6.71 -8.88
C SER A 44 14.74 6.59 -10.40
N ILE A 45 15.42 7.46 -11.15
CA ILE A 45 15.48 7.39 -12.62
C ILE A 45 16.07 6.05 -13.08
N ASP A 46 17.04 5.50 -12.35
CA ASP A 46 17.69 4.22 -12.62
C ASP A 46 16.98 3.02 -11.97
N GLY A 47 15.72 3.19 -11.53
CA GLY A 47 14.82 2.11 -11.11
C GLY A 47 15.06 1.56 -9.70
N VAL A 48 15.83 2.26 -8.86
CA VAL A 48 16.06 1.88 -7.45
C VAL A 48 14.91 2.37 -6.60
N VAL A 49 14.32 1.47 -5.81
CA VAL A 49 13.15 1.74 -4.96
C VAL A 49 13.46 1.69 -3.47
N SER A 50 14.59 1.08 -3.09
CA SER A 50 15.09 1.10 -1.72
C SER A 50 16.61 0.96 -1.70
N PHE A 51 17.25 1.66 -0.76
CA PHE A 51 18.68 1.52 -0.52
C PHE A 51 19.04 0.23 0.25
N ALA A 52 18.06 -0.51 0.77
CA ALA A 52 18.24 -1.73 1.59
C ALA A 52 19.26 -1.58 2.75
N LEU A 53 19.49 -0.35 3.21
CA LEU A 53 20.40 -0.04 4.32
C LEU A 53 19.61 0.08 5.64
N PRO A 54 20.17 -0.35 6.78
CA PRO A 54 19.57 -0.12 8.09
C PRO A 54 19.25 1.37 8.30
N GLY A 55 17.99 1.70 8.55
CA GLY A 55 17.51 3.07 8.79
C GLY A 55 17.37 3.96 7.53
N LYS A 56 17.65 3.47 6.32
CA LYS A 56 17.44 4.17 5.03
C LYS A 56 16.64 3.34 4.03
N THR A 57 15.80 2.45 4.55
CA THR A 57 15.08 1.44 3.77
C THR A 57 13.73 1.93 3.27
N GLN A 58 13.21 3.02 3.85
CA GLN A 58 11.90 3.59 3.51
C GLN A 58 11.89 4.18 2.10
N ALA A 59 10.81 3.94 1.37
CA ALA A 59 10.51 4.53 0.07
C ALA A 59 10.65 6.07 0.07
N SER A 60 10.29 6.70 1.19
CA SER A 60 10.42 8.15 1.43
C SER A 60 11.84 8.70 1.26
N PHE A 61 12.91 7.88 1.39
CA PHE A 61 14.28 8.34 1.12
C PHE A 61 14.58 8.54 -0.36
N ILE A 62 13.83 7.88 -1.25
CA ILE A 62 13.96 8.05 -2.70
C ILE A 62 13.35 9.39 -3.11
N SER A 63 12.08 9.64 -2.74
CA SER A 63 11.38 10.92 -2.96
C SER A 63 11.83 12.04 -2.02
N LYS A 64 12.64 11.75 -0.98
CA LYS A 64 13.00 12.68 0.10
C LYS A 64 11.79 13.26 0.84
N GLY A 65 10.69 12.51 0.92
CA GLY A 65 9.46 12.95 1.57
C GLY A 65 8.75 14.07 0.83
N GLU A 66 8.89 14.12 -0.50
CA GLU A 66 8.25 15.12 -1.36
C GLU A 66 6.74 15.23 -1.05
N PRO A 67 6.22 16.43 -0.74
CA PRO A 67 4.82 16.63 -0.37
C PRO A 67 3.81 16.07 -1.38
N ALA A 68 4.11 16.15 -2.67
CA ALA A 68 3.23 15.62 -3.73
C ALA A 68 3.14 14.08 -3.69
N ASP A 69 4.26 13.39 -3.52
CA ASP A 69 4.34 11.93 -3.39
C ASP A 69 3.57 11.45 -2.15
N ARG A 70 3.77 12.13 -1.03
CA ARG A 70 3.06 11.87 0.23
C ARG A 70 1.55 12.12 0.11
N PHE A 71 1.15 13.17 -0.60
CA PHE A 71 -0.26 13.45 -0.89
C PHE A 71 -0.89 12.33 -1.72
N VAL A 72 -0.23 11.89 -2.80
CA VAL A 72 -0.73 10.79 -3.64
C VAL A 72 -0.86 9.50 -2.84
N LEU A 73 0.12 9.17 -1.99
CA LEU A 73 0.04 8.01 -1.10
C LEU A 73 -1.20 8.10 -0.17
N GLY A 74 -1.45 9.26 0.44
CA GLY A 74 -2.64 9.48 1.27
C GLY A 74 -3.95 9.38 0.50
N LEU A 75 -4.00 9.96 -0.71
CA LEU A 75 -5.16 9.91 -1.59
C LEU A 75 -5.50 8.48 -2.03
N LEU A 76 -4.49 7.69 -2.40
CA LEU A 76 -4.68 6.30 -2.83
C LEU A 76 -5.13 5.41 -1.66
N ARG A 77 -4.60 5.63 -0.45
CA ARG A 77 -5.13 4.97 0.77
C ARG A 77 -6.57 5.38 1.05
N ALA A 78 -6.91 6.66 0.84
CA ALA A 78 -8.28 7.14 1.01
C ALA A 78 -9.25 6.48 0.03
N ALA A 79 -8.82 6.25 -1.22
CA ALA A 79 -9.61 5.62 -2.26
C ALA A 79 -9.77 4.09 -2.10
N ALA A 80 -8.86 3.43 -1.39
CA ALA A 80 -8.86 1.97 -1.25
C ALA A 80 -9.92 1.46 -0.25
N ASP A 81 -10.47 0.28 -0.51
CA ASP A 81 -11.23 -0.48 0.47
C ASP A 81 -10.28 -1.21 1.44
N ALA A 82 -9.17 -1.72 0.90
CA ALA A 82 -8.12 -2.38 1.68
C ALA A 82 -6.71 -2.00 1.20
N VAL A 83 -5.76 -1.97 2.13
CA VAL A 83 -4.34 -1.75 1.87
C VAL A 83 -3.55 -3.01 2.22
N VAL A 84 -2.98 -3.66 1.20
CA VAL A 84 -2.19 -4.87 1.32
C VAL A 84 -0.71 -4.51 1.42
N VAL A 85 -0.08 -4.86 2.54
CA VAL A 85 1.33 -4.61 2.82
C VAL A 85 2.07 -5.93 3.10
N GLY A 86 3.32 -6.01 2.66
CA GLY A 86 4.20 -7.15 2.96
C GLY A 86 4.90 -6.98 4.32
N ALA A 87 5.18 -8.09 5.00
CA ALA A 87 5.92 -8.09 6.27
C ALA A 87 7.30 -7.43 6.19
N GLY A 88 7.94 -7.43 5.01
CA GLY A 88 9.20 -6.71 4.78
C GLY A 88 9.02 -5.19 4.95
N THR A 89 8.06 -4.62 4.22
CA THR A 89 7.71 -3.19 4.33
C THR A 89 7.30 -2.83 5.76
N LEU A 90 6.49 -3.66 6.41
CA LEU A 90 6.07 -3.42 7.81
C LEU A 90 7.27 -3.31 8.77
N ARG A 91 8.32 -4.13 8.58
CA ARG A 91 9.55 -4.07 9.40
C ARG A 91 10.41 -2.86 9.11
N GLU A 92 10.37 -2.36 7.88
CA GLU A 92 11.13 -1.18 7.44
C GLU A 92 10.45 0.12 7.89
N GLU A 93 9.11 0.14 7.90
CA GLU A 93 8.27 1.26 8.30
C GLU A 93 7.67 1.04 9.70
N ARG A 94 8.51 0.88 10.72
CA ARG A 94 8.08 0.57 12.10
C ARG A 94 7.12 1.57 12.74
N GLY A 95 7.02 2.80 12.23
CA GLY A 95 6.06 3.81 12.68
C GLY A 95 4.85 3.97 11.73
N GLY A 96 4.76 3.15 10.69
CA GLY A 96 3.66 3.16 9.72
C GLY A 96 2.35 2.72 10.37
N MET A 97 1.25 3.36 9.98
CA MET A 97 -0.12 3.06 10.39
C MET A 97 -1.02 2.70 9.19
N TRP A 98 -0.53 2.90 7.96
CA TRP A 98 -1.28 2.67 6.71
C TRP A 98 -2.63 3.40 6.62
N THR A 99 -2.79 4.50 7.37
CA THR A 99 -3.97 5.35 7.28
C THR A 99 -3.79 6.45 6.21
N PRO A 100 -4.89 6.96 5.63
CA PRO A 100 -4.83 8.04 4.63
C PRO A 100 -4.17 9.32 5.13
N GLU A 101 -4.44 9.72 6.37
CA GLU A 101 -4.00 10.98 6.96
C GLU A 101 -2.52 10.98 7.37
N GLN A 102 -1.94 9.81 7.68
CA GLN A 102 -0.55 9.71 8.14
C GLN A 102 0.48 10.33 7.16
N PRO A 103 0.49 9.99 5.85
CA PRO A 103 1.49 10.54 4.94
C PRO A 103 1.26 12.04 4.70
N PHE A 104 0.02 12.54 4.73
CA PHE A 104 -0.27 13.94 4.42
C PHE A 104 -1.39 14.51 5.33
N PRO A 105 -1.06 14.90 6.58
CA PRO A 105 -2.06 15.31 7.58
C PRO A 105 -2.92 16.52 7.16
N ASP A 106 -2.35 17.46 6.40
CA ASP A 106 -3.05 18.67 5.94
C ASP A 106 -4.28 18.36 5.07
N ALA A 107 -4.34 17.18 4.44
CA ALA A 107 -5.48 16.75 3.63
C ALA A 107 -6.41 15.76 4.36
N ALA A 108 -6.21 15.48 5.65
CA ALA A 108 -6.98 14.50 6.42
C ALA A 108 -8.50 14.71 6.32
N GLY A 109 -8.96 15.97 6.40
CA GLY A 109 -10.38 16.30 6.26
C GLY A 109 -10.95 15.93 4.88
N GLY A 110 -10.19 16.19 3.82
CA GLY A 110 -10.56 15.83 2.45
C GLY A 110 -10.57 14.32 2.24
N PHE A 111 -9.59 13.59 2.81
CA PHE A 111 -9.57 12.12 2.76
C PHE A 111 -10.79 11.52 3.46
N ALA A 112 -11.16 12.03 4.63
CA ALA A 112 -12.36 11.59 5.34
C ALA A 112 -13.65 11.92 4.57
N GLU A 113 -13.71 13.09 3.93
CA GLU A 113 -14.85 13.49 3.08
C GLU A 113 -15.00 12.58 1.86
N LEU A 114 -13.91 12.27 1.17
CA LEU A 114 -13.90 11.31 0.05
C LEU A 114 -14.46 9.95 0.48
N ARG A 115 -13.97 9.40 1.60
CA ARG A 115 -14.43 8.09 2.09
C ARG A 115 -15.91 8.08 2.43
N ARG A 116 -16.43 9.15 3.06
CA ARG A 116 -17.87 9.31 3.30
C ARG A 116 -18.67 9.37 2.00
N ALA A 117 -18.20 10.13 1.01
CA ALA A 117 -18.84 10.24 -0.29
C ALA A 117 -18.83 8.92 -1.09
N MET A 118 -17.85 8.05 -0.83
CA MET A 118 -17.78 6.69 -1.37
C MET A 118 -18.62 5.67 -0.58
N HIS A 119 -19.25 6.07 0.53
CA HIS A 119 -19.90 5.17 1.50
C HIS A 119 -18.96 4.07 2.04
N ALA A 120 -17.67 4.39 2.17
CA ALA A 120 -16.66 3.49 2.70
C ALA A 120 -16.49 3.65 4.23
N SER A 121 -15.92 2.64 4.88
CA SER A 121 -15.49 2.70 6.28
C SER A 121 -14.55 3.88 6.54
N GLU A 122 -14.43 4.37 7.78
CA GLU A 122 -13.59 5.54 8.11
C GLU A 122 -12.13 5.39 7.62
N ARG A 123 -11.57 4.19 7.72
CA ARG A 123 -10.23 3.83 7.23
C ARG A 123 -10.30 2.55 6.38
N PRO A 124 -9.39 2.37 5.41
CA PRO A 124 -9.29 1.11 4.67
C PRO A 124 -8.88 -0.04 5.60
N LEU A 125 -9.28 -1.27 5.25
CA LEU A 125 -8.82 -2.45 5.98
C LEU A 125 -7.32 -2.66 5.74
N MET A 126 -6.52 -2.69 6.79
CA MET A 126 -5.11 -3.06 6.68
C MET A 126 -4.97 -4.59 6.59
N VAL A 127 -4.26 -5.05 5.57
CA VAL A 127 -3.98 -6.46 5.33
C VAL A 127 -2.47 -6.70 5.26
N VAL A 128 -1.94 -7.50 6.18
CA VAL A 128 -0.51 -7.84 6.25
C VAL A 128 -0.28 -9.24 5.68
N VAL A 129 0.61 -9.34 4.69
CA VAL A 129 1.03 -10.62 4.10
C VAL A 129 2.37 -11.05 4.68
N SER A 130 2.40 -12.21 5.34
CA SER A 130 3.61 -12.79 5.91
C SER A 130 3.61 -14.31 5.80
N ALA A 131 4.42 -14.89 4.91
CA ALA A 131 4.50 -16.34 4.77
C ALA A 131 4.99 -17.04 6.06
N SER A 132 5.95 -16.43 6.75
CA SER A 132 6.50 -16.97 8.01
C SER A 132 5.61 -16.68 9.22
N GLY A 133 4.79 -15.63 9.20
CA GLY A 133 4.14 -15.14 10.42
C GLY A 133 5.13 -14.55 11.44
N ASP A 134 6.38 -14.30 11.05
CA ASP A 134 7.37 -13.61 11.88
C ASP A 134 7.10 -12.09 11.84
N LEU A 135 6.29 -11.63 12.78
CA LEU A 135 5.80 -10.26 12.90
C LEU A 135 5.99 -9.76 14.32
N ASP A 136 6.48 -8.54 14.46
CA ASP A 136 6.54 -7.84 15.75
C ASP A 136 5.17 -7.24 16.06
N LEU A 137 4.35 -7.95 16.84
CA LEU A 137 2.99 -7.55 17.19
C LEU A 137 2.94 -6.28 18.06
N LYS A 138 4.08 -5.78 18.54
CA LYS A 138 4.18 -4.50 19.26
C LYS A 138 4.33 -3.30 18.32
N THR A 139 4.47 -3.53 17.01
CA THR A 139 4.50 -2.45 16.02
C THR A 139 3.18 -1.65 16.10
N PRO A 140 3.20 -0.31 16.13
CA PRO A 140 2.00 0.54 16.22
C PRO A 140 0.83 0.09 15.33
N ALA A 141 1.08 -0.16 14.04
CA ALA A 141 0.06 -0.67 13.10
C ALA A 141 -0.67 -1.94 13.56
N LEU A 142 0.02 -2.81 14.31
CA LEU A 142 -0.55 -4.07 14.82
C LEU A 142 -1.04 -3.95 16.26
N ALA A 143 -0.66 -2.90 16.99
CA ALA A 143 -0.94 -2.74 18.41
C ALA A 143 -2.15 -1.85 18.69
N GLU A 144 -2.44 -0.85 17.84
CA GLU A 144 -3.39 0.24 18.12
C GLU A 144 -4.89 -0.12 17.97
N GLY A 145 -5.27 -1.39 18.13
CA GLY A 145 -6.67 -1.85 18.24
C GLY A 145 -7.53 -1.74 16.97
N ALA A 146 -7.07 -1.04 15.93
CA ALA A 146 -7.72 -1.01 14.63
C ALA A 146 -7.77 -2.44 14.02
N PRO A 147 -8.85 -2.84 13.33
CA PRO A 147 -8.92 -4.14 12.70
C PRO A 147 -7.80 -4.34 11.66
N VAL A 148 -7.04 -5.42 11.81
CA VAL A 148 -6.00 -5.84 10.86
C VAL A 148 -6.21 -7.30 10.50
N VAL A 149 -6.06 -7.64 9.22
CA VAL A 149 -6.03 -9.03 8.76
C VAL A 149 -4.59 -9.43 8.47
N ILE A 150 -4.14 -10.55 9.04
CA ILE A 150 -2.84 -11.15 8.76
C ILE A 150 -3.06 -12.38 7.88
N LEU A 151 -2.66 -12.29 6.62
CA LEU A 151 -2.65 -13.39 5.66
C LEU A 151 -1.29 -14.11 5.75
N THR A 152 -1.32 -15.38 6.10
CA THR A 152 -0.12 -16.16 6.39
C THR A 152 -0.25 -17.62 5.95
N THR A 153 0.79 -18.44 6.14
CA THR A 153 0.69 -19.89 5.94
C THR A 153 0.12 -20.58 7.18
N ARG A 154 -0.26 -21.86 7.06
CA ARG A 154 -0.64 -22.68 8.24
C ARG A 154 0.45 -22.68 9.34
N ALA A 155 1.73 -22.67 8.95
CA ALA A 155 2.84 -22.61 9.90
C ALA A 155 2.94 -21.23 10.57
N GLY A 156 2.78 -20.16 9.81
CA GLY A 156 2.78 -18.79 10.36
C GLY A 156 1.59 -18.53 11.27
N ALA A 157 0.41 -19.08 10.96
CA ALA A 157 -0.76 -18.99 11.84
C ALA A 157 -0.51 -19.66 13.21
N LYS A 158 0.18 -20.81 13.24
CA LYS A 158 0.61 -21.45 14.49
C LYS A 158 1.60 -20.59 15.28
N ARG A 159 2.52 -19.90 14.61
CA ARG A 159 3.47 -18.97 15.26
C ARG A 159 2.77 -17.77 15.88
N LEU A 160 1.70 -17.30 15.24
CA LEU A 160 0.87 -16.18 15.71
C LEU A 160 -0.25 -16.64 16.66
N ALA A 161 -0.21 -17.88 17.15
CA ALA A 161 -1.16 -18.34 18.15
C ALA A 161 -1.03 -17.46 19.42
N GLY A 162 -2.16 -16.89 19.85
CA GLY A 162 -2.20 -15.96 20.99
C GLY A 162 -2.00 -14.48 20.61
N ALA A 163 -2.01 -14.14 19.32
CA ALA A 163 -2.12 -12.74 18.91
C ALA A 163 -3.38 -12.06 19.50
N PRO A 164 -3.34 -10.73 19.73
CA PRO A 164 -4.50 -9.95 20.16
C PRO A 164 -5.75 -10.18 19.31
N THR A 165 -6.94 -10.08 19.91
CA THR A 165 -8.22 -10.41 19.25
C THR A 165 -8.62 -9.46 18.13
N HIS A 166 -8.07 -8.24 18.09
CA HIS A 166 -8.28 -7.31 16.96
C HIS A 166 -7.48 -7.70 15.72
N LEU A 167 -6.52 -8.62 15.85
CA LEU A 167 -5.75 -9.18 14.74
C LEU A 167 -6.42 -10.47 14.24
N ARG A 168 -7.01 -10.41 13.06
CA ARG A 168 -7.61 -11.57 12.41
C ARG A 168 -6.56 -12.31 11.60
N ILE A 169 -6.21 -13.53 12.03
CA ILE A 169 -5.21 -14.36 11.35
C ILE A 169 -5.92 -15.34 10.40
N ARG A 170 -5.56 -15.30 9.12
CA ARG A 170 -6.08 -16.23 8.11
C ARG A 170 -4.95 -16.98 7.44
N ALA A 171 -4.98 -18.30 7.56
CA ALA A 171 -4.06 -19.18 6.87
C ALA A 171 -4.51 -19.39 5.41
N LEU A 172 -3.61 -19.10 4.48
CA LEU A 172 -3.72 -19.42 3.06
C LEU A 172 -3.09 -20.78 2.77
N GLU A 173 -3.53 -21.43 1.69
CA GLU A 173 -2.93 -22.68 1.24
C GLU A 173 -1.60 -22.40 0.57
N ARG A 174 -1.57 -21.36 -0.28
CA ARG A 174 -0.39 -20.80 -0.92
C ARG A 174 -0.47 -19.28 -0.85
N THR A 175 0.65 -18.62 -0.60
CA THR A 175 0.71 -17.15 -0.60
C THR A 175 0.82 -16.59 -2.02
N THR A 176 -0.10 -16.99 -2.91
CA THR A 176 -0.23 -16.49 -4.29
C THR A 176 -0.98 -15.15 -4.31
N ALA A 177 -0.81 -14.35 -5.35
CA ALA A 177 -1.54 -13.09 -5.49
C ALA A 177 -3.05 -13.33 -5.56
N ALA A 178 -3.50 -14.37 -6.28
CA ALA A 178 -4.90 -14.74 -6.36
C ALA A 178 -5.51 -15.10 -4.99
N GLU A 179 -4.83 -15.91 -4.17
CA GLU A 179 -5.31 -16.27 -2.83
C GLU A 179 -5.30 -15.07 -1.87
N ILE A 180 -4.27 -14.21 -1.95
CA ILE A 180 -4.19 -12.96 -1.20
C ILE A 180 -5.37 -12.06 -1.55
N LEU A 181 -5.61 -11.80 -2.82
CA LEU A 181 -6.70 -10.94 -3.29
C LEU A 181 -8.07 -11.46 -2.90
N LYS A 182 -8.31 -12.77 -3.10
CA LYS A 182 -9.56 -13.39 -2.70
C LYS A 182 -9.80 -13.21 -1.20
N ALA A 183 -8.79 -13.50 -0.37
CA ALA A 183 -8.92 -13.33 1.07
C ALA A 183 -9.15 -11.86 1.44
N THR A 184 -8.41 -10.92 0.87
CA THR A 184 -8.62 -9.48 1.11
C THR A 184 -10.05 -9.05 0.77
N VAL A 185 -10.58 -9.44 -0.39
CA VAL A 185 -11.96 -9.12 -0.81
C VAL A 185 -12.99 -9.76 0.12
N ASP A 186 -12.82 -11.03 0.47
CA ASP A 186 -13.71 -11.74 1.41
C ASP A 186 -13.82 -11.01 2.76
N GLU A 187 -12.76 -10.32 3.19
CA GLU A 187 -12.69 -9.68 4.53
C GLU A 187 -12.91 -8.19 4.56
N THR A 188 -12.74 -7.49 3.43
CA THR A 188 -13.09 -6.07 3.30
C THR A 188 -14.48 -5.85 2.71
N GLY A 189 -15.02 -6.81 1.95
CA GLY A 189 -16.26 -6.66 1.16
C GLY A 189 -16.14 -5.69 -0.04
N GLY A 190 -15.05 -4.94 -0.11
CA GLY A 190 -14.75 -3.99 -1.17
C GLY A 190 -13.94 -4.58 -2.32
N LYS A 191 -13.74 -3.77 -3.35
CA LYS A 191 -13.15 -4.16 -4.64
C LYS A 191 -11.91 -3.34 -5.01
N LEU A 192 -11.67 -2.19 -4.37
CA LEU A 192 -10.51 -1.35 -4.62
C LEU A 192 -9.38 -1.74 -3.67
N ILE A 193 -8.38 -2.45 -4.18
CA ILE A 193 -7.30 -3.02 -3.38
C ILE A 193 -5.98 -2.31 -3.70
N LEU A 194 -5.50 -1.51 -2.76
CA LEU A 194 -4.17 -0.89 -2.86
C LEU A 194 -3.12 -1.90 -2.37
N THR A 195 -2.07 -2.14 -3.14
CA THR A 195 -0.88 -2.83 -2.66
C THR A 195 0.29 -1.87 -2.44
N GLU A 196 0.76 -1.82 -1.19
CA GLU A 196 1.99 -1.15 -0.75
C GLU A 196 3.05 -2.20 -0.39
N GLY A 197 2.99 -3.34 -1.08
CA GLY A 197 3.95 -4.41 -0.92
C GLY A 197 5.35 -3.98 -1.37
N GLY A 198 6.38 -4.39 -0.64
CA GLY A 198 7.76 -4.27 -1.14
C GLY A 198 7.97 -5.06 -2.44
N PRO A 199 9.14 -4.93 -3.08
CA PRO A 199 9.40 -5.45 -4.43
C PRO A 199 9.07 -6.94 -4.61
N THR A 200 9.30 -7.76 -3.58
CA THR A 200 8.93 -9.18 -3.60
C THR A 200 7.43 -9.39 -3.78
N LEU A 201 6.60 -8.70 -2.97
CA LEU A 201 5.15 -8.83 -3.05
C LEU A 201 4.63 -8.28 -4.38
N LEU A 202 5.07 -7.08 -4.78
CA LEU A 202 4.72 -6.51 -6.09
C LEU A 202 5.10 -7.48 -7.23
N GLY A 203 6.29 -8.08 -7.17
CA GLY A 203 6.75 -9.07 -8.16
C GLY A 203 5.86 -10.31 -8.25
N HIS A 204 5.20 -10.74 -7.16
CA HIS A 204 4.19 -11.80 -7.20
C HIS A 204 2.94 -11.36 -7.97
N PHE A 205 2.40 -10.18 -7.66
CA PHE A 205 1.24 -9.63 -8.37
C PHE A 205 1.51 -9.43 -9.86
N LEU A 206 2.68 -8.91 -10.23
CA LEU A 206 3.08 -8.72 -11.62
C LEU A 206 3.23 -10.05 -12.37
N ARG A 207 3.87 -11.05 -11.75
CA ARG A 207 4.06 -12.38 -12.38
C ARG A 207 2.73 -13.08 -12.64
N GLU A 208 1.77 -12.91 -11.74
CA GLU A 208 0.42 -13.48 -11.85
C GLU A 208 -0.54 -12.62 -12.69
N ARG A 209 -0.09 -11.46 -13.19
CA ARG A 209 -0.90 -10.48 -13.94
C ARG A 209 -2.13 -10.00 -13.16
N SER A 210 -1.94 -9.81 -11.85
CA SER A 210 -3.00 -9.43 -10.91
C SER A 210 -2.91 -7.96 -10.48
N LEU A 211 -2.10 -7.15 -11.16
CA LEU A 211 -2.00 -5.70 -10.95
C LEU A 211 -2.62 -4.99 -12.15
N ASP A 212 -3.60 -4.14 -11.91
CA ASP A 212 -4.27 -3.34 -12.94
C ASP A 212 -3.53 -2.03 -13.18
N ASP A 213 -3.26 -1.26 -12.11
CA ASP A 213 -2.61 0.05 -12.21
C ASP A 213 -1.33 0.16 -11.36
N LEU A 214 -0.37 0.93 -11.87
CA LEU A 214 0.84 1.31 -11.12
C LEU A 214 0.95 2.84 -11.08
N PHE A 215 0.72 3.41 -9.90
CA PHE A 215 1.05 4.80 -9.59
C PHE A 215 2.54 4.86 -9.26
N LEU A 216 3.33 5.43 -10.16
CA LEU A 216 4.79 5.50 -10.05
C LEU A 216 5.28 6.95 -9.95
N THR A 217 5.82 7.31 -8.79
CA THR A 217 6.60 8.54 -8.62
C THR A 217 8.04 8.30 -9.08
N ILE A 218 8.50 9.05 -10.08
CA ILE A 218 9.92 9.03 -10.49
C ILE A 218 10.64 10.19 -9.80
N ALA A 219 11.46 9.88 -8.80
CA ALA A 219 12.33 10.86 -8.17
C ALA A 219 13.48 11.23 -9.12
N PRO A 220 13.80 12.53 -9.32
CA PRO A 220 14.82 12.99 -10.27
C PRO A 220 16.24 12.76 -9.73
N ARG A 221 16.59 11.50 -9.48
CA ARG A 221 17.83 11.06 -8.86
C ARG A 221 18.36 9.85 -9.60
N ILE A 222 19.66 9.79 -9.73
CA ILE A 222 20.39 8.57 -10.11
C ILE A 222 21.06 8.07 -8.84
N VAL A 223 20.71 6.85 -8.43
CA VAL A 223 21.24 6.26 -7.20
C VAL A 223 22.52 5.47 -7.51
N GLY A 224 22.54 4.75 -8.63
CA GLY A 224 23.56 3.79 -9.02
C GLY A 224 23.29 2.40 -8.49
N ARG A 225 24.10 1.42 -8.90
CA ARG A 225 24.12 0.07 -8.32
C ARG A 225 25.52 -0.25 -7.82
N ASP A 226 25.61 -0.91 -6.68
CA ASP A 226 26.87 -1.30 -6.06
C ASP A 226 26.81 -2.80 -5.78
N ALA A 227 27.84 -3.55 -6.20
CA ALA A 227 27.92 -4.99 -5.98
C ALA A 227 28.07 -5.34 -4.48
N THR A 228 28.55 -4.39 -3.68
CA THR A 228 28.80 -4.56 -2.24
C THR A 228 27.64 -4.04 -1.37
N ALA A 229 26.79 -3.14 -1.91
CA ALA A 229 25.62 -2.61 -1.22
C ALA A 229 24.36 -2.95 -2.03
N ARG A 230 23.62 -3.96 -1.58
CA ARG A 230 22.38 -4.40 -2.22
C ARG A 230 21.38 -3.24 -2.29
N ARG A 231 20.86 -2.96 -3.48
CA ARG A 231 19.79 -1.98 -3.71
C ARG A 231 18.65 -2.69 -4.40
N LEU A 232 17.43 -2.47 -3.92
CA LEU A 232 16.27 -3.13 -4.50
C LEU A 232 15.78 -2.33 -5.72
N ALA A 233 15.50 -3.05 -6.80
CA ALA A 233 14.82 -2.52 -7.98
C ALA A 233 13.30 -2.71 -7.85
N LEU A 234 12.55 -2.01 -8.71
CA LEU A 234 11.09 -2.12 -8.78
C LEU A 234 10.61 -3.56 -9.03
N VAL A 235 11.34 -4.31 -9.86
CA VAL A 235 11.15 -5.74 -10.15
C VAL A 235 12.48 -6.39 -10.50
#